data_AF-A0A945GGW2-F1
#
_entry.id   AF-A0A945GGW2-F1
#
_cell.length_a   1.000
_cell.length_b   1.000
_cell.length_c   1.000
_cell.angle_alpha   90.00
_cell.angle_beta   90.00
_cell.angle_gamma   90.00
#
_symmetry.space_group_name_H-M   'P 1'
#
loop_
_entity.id
_entity.type
_entity.pdbx_description
1 polymer ?
#
loop_
_entity_poly.entity_id
_entity_poly.type
_entity_poly.pdbx_seq_one_letter_code
_entity_poly.pdbx_strand_id
1 'polypeptide(L)'
;MACDPSSSIDLFSCLTLNPDKGTTVEGVYGTPSVLVNVVVRNLFVLGGIILFLMILLAGFKFAMSPTKAKEDAKNIAQGAGIGFLVMFSAYWIIQILEILTGIENII
;
A
#
# COMPACT_ATOMS: atom_id res chain seq x y z
N MET A 1 -2.59 26.54 28.65
CA MET A 1 -2.49 27.87 28.03
C MET A 1 -1.92 27.67 26.64
N ALA A 2 -2.68 27.86 25.57
CA ALA A 2 -2.12 27.72 24.22
C ALA A 2 -2.85 28.47 23.09
N CYS A 3 -3.78 29.38 23.39
CA CYS A 3 -4.23 30.36 22.41
C CYS A 3 -4.37 31.70 23.17
N ASP A 4 -3.21 32.24 23.58
CA ASP A 4 -3.08 33.57 24.19
C ASP A 4 -2.94 34.60 23.06
N PRO A 5 -3.77 35.65 22.99
CA PRO A 5 -3.74 36.64 21.91
C PRO A 5 -2.53 37.59 21.93
N SER A 6 -1.61 37.47 22.89
CA SER A 6 -0.49 38.41 23.09
C SER A 6 0.85 38.03 22.45
N SER A 7 0.96 36.84 21.84
CA SER A 7 2.13 36.45 21.05
C SER A 7 1.71 35.84 19.70
N SER A 8 2.64 35.78 18.74
CA SER A 8 2.41 35.24 17.39
C SER A 8 1.71 33.89 17.45
N ILE A 9 0.44 33.87 17.04
CA ILE A 9 -0.43 32.70 17.14
C ILE A 9 -0.01 31.70 16.07
N ASP A 10 0.62 30.61 16.47
CA ASP A 10 0.83 29.46 15.60
C ASP A 10 -0.48 28.70 15.41
N LEU A 11 -1.25 29.14 14.40
CA LEU A 11 -2.51 28.54 13.98
C LEU A 11 -2.40 27.03 13.72
N PHE A 12 -1.20 26.57 13.39
CA PHE A 12 -0.88 25.16 13.12
C PHE A 12 -1.02 24.26 14.36
N SER A 13 -0.71 24.76 15.56
CA SER A 13 -0.83 24.00 16.81
C SER A 13 -2.17 24.22 17.52
N CYS A 14 -2.84 25.36 17.27
CA CYS A 14 -4.13 25.70 17.88
C CYS A 14 -5.35 25.17 17.08
N LEU A 15 -5.21 24.74 15.81
CA LEU A 15 -6.30 24.14 15.02
C LEU A 15 -6.35 22.61 15.15
N THR A 16 -7.38 22.10 15.84
CA THR A 16 -7.70 20.67 15.91
C THR A 16 -8.57 20.24 14.73
N LEU A 17 -8.17 19.18 14.01
CA LEU A 17 -8.91 18.67 12.84
C LEU A 17 -10.16 17.88 13.22
N ASN A 18 -10.22 17.35 14.44
CA ASN A 18 -11.35 16.57 14.93
C ASN A 18 -11.58 16.85 16.43
N PRO A 19 -12.64 17.59 16.81
CA PRO A 19 -12.88 17.97 18.19
C PRO A 19 -13.08 16.78 19.14
N ASP A 20 -13.52 15.62 18.63
CA ASP A 20 -13.78 14.42 19.46
C ASP A 20 -12.54 13.56 19.75
N LYS A 21 -11.44 13.75 19.00
CA LYS A 21 -10.22 12.92 19.14
C LYS A 21 -8.96 13.71 19.50
N GLY A 22 -9.02 15.04 19.58
CA GLY A 22 -7.89 15.89 19.99
C GLY A 22 -6.68 15.82 19.06
N THR A 23 -6.85 15.38 17.82
CA THR A 23 -5.75 15.22 16.85
C THR A 23 -5.41 16.56 16.20
N THR A 24 -4.22 17.08 16.47
CA THR A 24 -3.65 18.28 15.83
C THR A 24 -3.19 17.98 14.41
N VAL A 25 -3.17 18.99 13.54
CA VAL A 25 -2.66 18.89 12.15
C VAL A 25 -1.21 18.39 12.12
N GLU A 26 -0.43 18.75 13.13
CA GLU A 26 0.96 18.33 13.36
C GLU A 26 1.10 16.81 13.55
N GLY A 27 0.20 16.18 14.31
CA GLY A 27 0.25 14.74 14.57
C GLY A 27 -0.13 13.87 13.37
N VAL A 28 -0.90 14.40 12.42
CA VAL A 28 -1.38 13.66 11.24
C VAL A 28 -0.48 13.84 10.03
N TYR A 29 0.05 15.05 9.83
CA TYR A 29 0.91 15.36 8.67
C TYR A 29 2.41 15.37 8.97
N GLY A 30 2.82 15.32 10.25
CA GLY A 30 4.22 15.21 10.65
C GLY A 30 4.82 13.82 10.44
N THR A 31 4.00 12.78 10.22
CA THR A 31 4.48 11.40 10.08
C THR A 31 4.40 10.91 8.63
N PRO A 32 5.52 10.49 8.01
CA PRO A 32 5.52 9.94 6.65
C PRO A 32 4.67 8.67 6.48
N SER A 33 4.21 8.07 7.58
CA SER A 33 3.36 6.87 7.65
C SER A 33 2.03 7.02 6.89
N VAL A 34 1.44 8.22 6.84
CA VAL A 34 0.16 8.44 6.16
C VAL A 34 0.30 8.28 4.64
N LEU A 35 1.38 8.82 4.05
CA LEU A 35 1.65 8.68 2.62
C LEU A 35 1.97 7.22 2.26
N VAL A 36 2.79 6.56 3.07
CA VAL A 36 3.20 5.17 2.83
C VAL A 36 1.99 4.24 2.86
N ASN A 37 1.08 4.38 3.84
CA ASN A 37 -0.12 3.54 3.94
C ASN A 37 -1.00 3.65 2.69
N VAL A 38 -1.31 4.88 2.25
CA VAL A 38 -2.15 5.10 1.05
C VAL A 38 -1.51 4.51 -0.21
N VAL A 39 -0.21 4.71 -0.39
CA VAL A 39 0.52 4.21 -1.57
C VAL A 39 0.60 2.68 -1.56
N VAL A 40 0.97 2.08 -0.42
CA VAL A 40 1.14 0.63 -0.28
C VAL A 40 -0.20 -0.08 -0.48
N ARG A 41 -1.28 0.39 0.17
CA ARG A 41 -2.61 -0.20 0.01
C ARG A 41 -3.07 -0.18 -1.44
N ASN A 42 -2.91 0.95 -2.13
CA ASN A 42 -3.32 1.06 -3.54
C ASN A 42 -2.45 0.19 -4.47
N LEU A 43 -1.14 0.10 -4.20
CA LEU A 43 -0.23 -0.79 -4.94
C LEU A 43 -0.60 -2.26 -4.78
N PHE A 44 -0.97 -2.71 -3.59
CA PHE A 44 -1.41 -4.09 -3.37
C PHE A 44 -2.69 -4.42 -4.13
N VAL A 45 -3.68 -3.51 -4.13
CA VAL A 45 -4.93 -3.69 -4.89
C VAL A 45 -4.64 -3.73 -6.40
N LEU A 46 -3.90 -2.77 -6.92
CA LEU A 46 -3.54 -2.72 -8.35
C LEU A 46 -2.68 -3.93 -8.76
N GLY A 47 -1.71 -4.31 -7.92
CA GLY A 47 -0.85 -5.46 -8.12
C GLY A 47 -1.65 -6.76 -8.20
N GLY A 48 -2.62 -6.95 -7.29
CA GLY A 48 -3.52 -8.10 -7.31
C GLY A 48 -4.37 -8.19 -8.58
N ILE A 49 -4.90 -7.06 -9.05
CA ILE A 49 -5.67 -7.00 -10.30
C ILE A 49 -4.79 -7.36 -11.50
N ILE A 50 -3.57 -6.82 -11.58
CA ILE A 50 -2.62 -7.12 -12.67
C ILE A 50 -2.26 -8.61 -12.66
N LEU A 51 -1.94 -9.16 -11.49
CA LEU A 51 -1.64 -10.59 -11.31
C LEU A 51 -2.80 -11.47 -11.80
N PHE A 52 -4.03 -11.13 -11.42
CA PHE A 52 -5.21 -11.85 -11.85
C PHE A 52 -5.37 -11.84 -13.37
N LEU A 53 -5.22 -10.69 -14.01
CA LEU A 53 -5.27 -10.58 -15.47
C LEU A 53 -4.15 -11.35 -16.16
N MET A 54 -2.92 -11.31 -15.64
CA MET A 54 -1.80 -12.05 -16.19
C MET A 54 -2.04 -13.57 -16.14
N ILE A 55 -2.58 -14.08 -15.03
CA ILE A 55 -2.90 -15.51 -14.88
C ILE A 55 -4.00 -15.91 -15.86
N LEU A 56 -5.06 -15.12 -16.01
CA LEU A 56 -6.12 -15.40 -16.99
C LEU A 56 -5.58 -15.40 -18.42
N LEU A 57 -4.77 -14.40 -18.80
CA LEU A 57 -4.17 -14.31 -20.13
C LEU A 57 -3.20 -15.46 -20.40
N ALA A 58 -2.39 -15.86 -19.41
CA ALA A 58 -1.50 -17.02 -19.52
C ALA A 58 -2.31 -18.32 -19.71
N GLY A 59 -3.38 -18.51 -18.93
CA GLY A 59 -4.26 -19.67 -19.03
C GLY A 59 -4.94 -19.77 -20.40
N PHE A 60 -5.52 -18.67 -20.90
CA PHE A 60 -6.12 -18.64 -22.23
C PHE A 60 -5.10 -18.88 -23.35
N LYS A 61 -3.92 -18.24 -23.29
CA LYS A 61 -2.85 -18.47 -24.28
C LYS A 61 -2.36 -19.92 -24.28
N PHE A 62 -2.28 -20.55 -23.12
CA PHE A 62 -1.90 -21.95 -23.00
C PHE A 62 -2.97 -22.90 -23.59
N ALA A 63 -4.25 -22.60 -23.36
CA ALA A 63 -5.37 -23.41 -23.83
C ALA A 63 -5.65 -23.27 -25.35
N MET A 64 -5.37 -22.09 -25.94
CA MET A 64 -5.88 -21.73 -27.26
C MET A 64 -4.89 -21.91 -28.42
N SER A 65 -3.63 -22.35 -28.21
CA SER A 65 -2.61 -22.23 -29.26
C SER A 65 -1.64 -23.40 -29.51
N PRO A 66 -1.19 -23.56 -30.78
CA PRO A 66 -0.10 -24.44 -31.19
C PRO A 66 1.26 -23.96 -30.62
N THR A 67 2.24 -24.85 -30.62
CA THR A 67 3.57 -24.82 -29.95
C THR A 67 4.21 -23.46 -29.59
N LYS A 68 4.10 -22.40 -30.41
CA LYS A 68 4.70 -21.08 -30.11
C LYS A 68 4.06 -20.34 -28.93
N ALA A 69 2.74 -20.37 -28.76
CA ALA A 69 2.13 -19.62 -27.65
C ALA A 69 2.33 -20.29 -26.28
N LYS A 70 2.79 -21.54 -26.26
CA LYS A 70 3.15 -22.24 -25.02
C LYS A 70 4.39 -21.62 -24.36
N GLU A 71 5.32 -21.14 -25.18
CA GLU A 71 6.55 -20.49 -24.71
C GLU A 71 6.22 -19.09 -24.14
N ASP A 72 5.38 -18.32 -24.85
CA ASP A 72 4.87 -17.04 -24.36
C ASP A 72 4.04 -17.19 -23.07
N ALA A 73 3.14 -18.18 -23.02
CA ALA A 73 2.34 -18.45 -21.83
C ALA A 73 3.22 -18.84 -20.63
N LYS A 74 4.30 -19.60 -20.86
CA LYS A 74 5.27 -19.96 -19.81
C LYS A 74 6.01 -18.73 -19.28
N ASN A 75 6.43 -17.81 -20.14
CA ASN A 75 7.08 -16.56 -19.73
C ASN A 75 6.13 -15.68 -18.91
N ILE A 76 4.86 -15.56 -19.33
CA ILE A 76 3.85 -14.80 -18.58
C ILE A 76 3.57 -15.47 -17.24
N ALA A 77 3.46 -16.80 -17.19
CA ALA A 77 3.25 -17.55 -15.95
C ALA A 77 4.43 -17.42 -14.98
N GLN A 78 5.68 -17.43 -15.48
CA GLN A 78 6.86 -17.17 -14.66
C GLN A 78 6.87 -15.73 -14.12
N GLY A 79 6.56 -14.75 -14.96
CA GLY A 79 6.43 -13.35 -14.55
C GLY A 79 5.36 -13.16 -13.47
N ALA A 80 4.20 -13.79 -13.64
CA ALA A 80 3.14 -13.81 -12.64
C ALA A 80 3.59 -14.52 -11.35
N GLY A 81 4.28 -15.66 -11.45
CA GLY A 81 4.81 -16.37 -10.28
C GLY A 81 5.81 -15.54 -9.48
N ILE A 82 6.73 -14.84 -10.16
CA ILE A 82 7.70 -13.93 -9.52
C ILE A 82 6.97 -12.74 -8.89
N GLY A 83 6.03 -12.13 -9.61
CA GLY A 83 5.23 -11.02 -9.09
C GLY A 83 4.42 -11.40 -7.85
N PHE A 84 3.85 -12.60 -7.84
CA PHE A 84 3.16 -13.15 -6.67
C PHE A 84 4.11 -13.32 -5.49
N LEU A 85 5.31 -13.87 -5.72
CA LEU A 85 6.31 -14.06 -4.68
C LEU A 85 6.78 -12.73 -4.07
N VAL A 86 6.93 -11.68 -4.88
CA VAL A 86 7.27 -10.32 -4.42
C VAL A 86 6.16 -9.71 -3.58
N MET A 87 4.89 -9.86 -3.99
CA MET A 87 3.75 -9.39 -3.20
C MET A 87 3.65 -10.15 -1.87
N PHE A 88 3.92 -11.45 -1.89
CA PHE A 88 3.93 -12.28 -0.69
C PHE A 88 5.03 -11.86 0.29
N SER A 89 6.25 -11.61 -0.18
CA SER A 89 7.35 -11.16 0.68
C SER A 89 7.12 -9.74 1.21
N ALA A 90 6.57 -8.84 0.40
CA ALA A 90 6.19 -7.50 0.83
C ALA A 90 5.16 -7.53 1.97
N TYR A 91 4.16 -8.41 1.89
CA TYR A 91 3.16 -8.59 2.95
C TYR A 91 3.81 -9.01 4.27
N TRP A 92 4.71 -9.99 4.24
CA TRP A 92 5.42 -10.44 5.44
C TRP A 92 6.32 -9.36 6.05
N ILE A 93 7.02 -8.56 5.23
CA ILE A 93 7.84 -7.46 5.74
C ILE A 93 6.98 -6.48 6.54
N ILE A 94 5.83 -6.08 5.99
CA ILE A 94 4.94 -5.13 6.69
C ILE A 94 4.35 -5.77 7.94
N GLN A 95 3.92 -7.03 7.88
CA GLN A 95 3.36 -7.71 9.05
C GLN A 95 4.37 -7.81 10.21
N ILE A 96 5.66 -8.06 9.90
CA ILE A 96 6.73 -8.03 10.89
C ILE A 96 6.92 -6.62 11.46
N LEU A 97 6.86 -5.58 10.62
CA LEU A 97 6.97 -4.19 11.07
C LEU A 97 5.80 -3.78 11.96
N GLU A 98 4.57 -4.22 11.67
CA GLU A 98 3.40 -3.97 12.52
C GLU A 98 3.57 -4.60 13.90
N ILE A 99 4.05 -5.85 13.97
CA ILE A 99 4.35 -6.54 15.24
C ILE A 99 5.41 -5.79 16.05
N LEU A 100 6.47 -5.30 15.40
CA LEU A 100 7.58 -4.62 16.08
C LEU A 100 7.23 -3.19 16.51
N THR A 101 6.42 -2.48 15.74
CA THR A 101 6.08 -1.07 16.00
C THR A 101 4.80 -0.90 16.83
N GLY A 102 3.97 -1.95 16.96
CA GLY A 102 2.68 -1.87 17.65
C GLY A 102 1.66 -0.99 16.93
N ILE A 103 1.97 -0.54 15.72
CA ILE A 103 1.07 0.25 14.87
C ILE A 103 0.23 -0.76 14.09
N GLU A 104 -0.91 -1.13 14.66
CA GLU A 104 -1.91 -1.89 13.92
C GLU A 104 -2.47 -1.00 12.78
N ASN A 105 -2.62 -1.57 11.58
CA ASN A 105 -3.32 -1.00 10.40
C ASN A 105 -2.46 -0.21 9.38
N ILE A 106 -1.26 -0.69 9.02
CA ILE A 106 -0.48 -0.13 7.89
C ILE A 106 -0.99 -0.64 6.53
N ILE A 107 -1.77 -1.72 6.52
CA ILE A 107 -2.41 -2.28 5.30
C ILE A 107 -3.90 -2.42 5.51
#